data_AF-A0A7R9MDB1-F1
#
_entry.id   AF-A0A7R9MDB1-F1
#
_cell.length_a   1.000
_cell.length_b   1.000
_cell.length_c   1.000
_cell.angle_alpha   90.00
_cell.angle_beta   90.00
_cell.angle_gamma   90.00
#
_symmetry.space_group_name_H-M   'P 1'
#
loop_
_entity.id
_entity.type
_entity.pdbx_description
1 polymer ?
#
loop_
_entity_poly.entity_id
_entity_poly.type
_entity_poly.pdbx_seq_one_letter_code
_entity_poly.pdbx_strand_id
1 'polypeptide(L)'
;CNCDAFGSVRSDCEQTTGRCVCKVGVSGVKCNECEPNSVLGVDGCVHRALALPESGSCAHRRCDFGATCRQTSANETLCVCAEKCDDGEEAPRVCASDGTTHASECLLRRHSCRLQRKVARQQCLRRTQDNH
;
A
#
# COMPACT_ATOMS: atom_id res chain seq x y z
N CYS A 1 8.31 4.17 -28.26
CA CYS A 1 8.70 3.73 -26.90
C CYS A 1 7.63 2.86 -26.22
N ASN A 2 6.32 3.09 -26.40
CA ASN A 2 5.22 2.31 -25.80
C ASN A 2 5.39 2.10 -24.29
N CYS A 3 5.90 3.11 -23.59
CA CYS A 3 5.98 3.12 -22.13
C CYS A 3 4.57 3.23 -21.55
N ASP A 4 4.24 2.40 -20.56
CA ASP A 4 2.94 2.42 -19.93
C ASP A 4 2.72 3.76 -19.20
N ALA A 5 1.57 4.40 -19.43
CA ALA A 5 1.29 5.73 -18.89
C ALA A 5 1.10 5.75 -17.37
N PHE A 6 0.67 4.63 -16.78
CA PHE A 6 0.46 4.50 -15.35
C PHE A 6 1.71 4.01 -14.64
N GLY A 7 2.49 3.15 -15.29
CA GLY A 7 3.69 2.56 -14.72
C GLY A 7 4.99 3.32 -14.96
N SER A 8 5.06 4.17 -15.99
CA SER A 8 6.26 4.95 -16.32
C SER A 8 6.22 6.34 -15.71
N VAL A 9 7.39 6.90 -15.41
CA VAL A 9 7.53 8.29 -14.97
C VAL A 9 7.33 9.25 -16.15
N ARG A 10 7.73 8.83 -17.35
CA ARG A 10 7.65 9.58 -18.60
C ARG A 10 7.41 8.67 -19.79
N SER A 11 7.06 9.24 -20.94
CA SER A 11 6.80 8.51 -22.19
C SER A 11 8.05 8.25 -23.04
N ASP A 12 9.17 8.90 -22.75
CA ASP A 12 10.46 8.65 -23.39
C ASP A 12 11.12 7.36 -22.87
N CYS A 13 11.94 6.76 -23.71
CA CYS A 13 12.69 5.56 -23.40
C CYS A 13 14.14 5.71 -23.83
N GLU A 14 15.01 4.92 -23.20
CA GLU A 14 16.42 4.88 -23.56
C GLU A 14 16.61 4.43 -25.00
N GLN A 15 17.41 5.19 -25.76
CA GLN A 15 17.47 5.09 -27.22
C GLN A 15 18.05 3.77 -27.73
N THR A 16 18.90 3.10 -26.94
CA THR A 16 19.55 1.83 -27.31
C THR A 16 18.77 0.61 -26.83
N THR A 17 18.29 0.63 -25.59
CA THR A 17 17.64 -0.53 -24.94
C THR A 17 16.12 -0.51 -25.11
N GLY A 18 15.54 0.64 -25.46
CA GLY A 18 14.09 0.83 -25.49
C GLY A 18 13.44 0.78 -24.11
N ARG A 19 14.23 0.83 -23.03
CA ARG A 19 13.77 0.71 -21.64
C ARG A 19 13.20 2.02 -21.14
N CYS A 20 12.04 1.94 -20.51
CA CYS A 20 11.34 3.07 -19.91
C CYS A 20 11.82 3.29 -18.47
N VAL A 21 11.64 4.51 -17.96
CA VAL A 21 11.89 4.83 -16.55
C VAL A 21 10.62 4.53 -15.76
N CYS A 22 10.64 3.47 -14.94
CA CYS A 22 9.47 3.02 -14.18
C CYS A 22 9.30 3.75 -12.86
N LYS A 23 8.05 3.93 -12.43
CA LYS A 23 7.70 4.35 -11.08
C LYS A 23 8.13 3.27 -10.07
N VAL A 24 8.27 3.67 -8.81
CA VAL A 24 8.65 2.76 -7.72
C VAL A 24 7.65 1.61 -7.62
N GLY A 25 8.15 0.38 -7.59
CA GLY A 25 7.32 -0.84 -7.49
C GLY A 25 6.75 -1.34 -8.82
N VAL A 26 7.03 -0.67 -9.94
CA VAL A 26 6.66 -1.10 -11.29
C VAL A 26 7.91 -1.62 -12.03
N SER A 27 7.75 -2.70 -12.78
CA SER A 27 8.82 -3.41 -13.48
C SER A 27 8.50 -3.66 -14.96
N GLY A 28 9.44 -4.27 -15.68
CA GLY A 28 9.36 -4.54 -17.11
C GLY A 28 9.99 -3.45 -17.98
N VAL A 29 10.30 -3.79 -19.25
CA VAL A 29 10.93 -2.86 -20.21
C VAL A 29 10.02 -1.65 -20.50
N LYS A 30 8.72 -1.87 -20.43
CA LYS A 30 7.67 -0.88 -20.71
C LYS A 30 6.94 -0.40 -19.45
N CYS A 31 7.39 -0.80 -18.26
CA CYS A 31 6.76 -0.48 -16.98
C CYS A 31 5.31 -0.95 -16.87
N ASN A 32 5.03 -2.15 -17.37
CA ASN A 32 3.70 -2.75 -17.42
C ASN A 32 3.58 -4.01 -16.55
N GLU A 33 4.58 -4.27 -15.71
CA GLU A 33 4.65 -5.44 -14.84
C GLU A 33 4.64 -4.98 -13.37
N CYS A 34 3.96 -5.74 -12.52
CA CYS A 34 3.92 -5.55 -11.08
C CYS A 34 4.33 -6.85 -10.39
N GLU A 35 4.68 -6.77 -9.10
CA GLU A 35 4.88 -7.95 -8.26
C GLU A 35 3.65 -8.89 -8.30
N PRO A 36 3.85 -10.20 -8.07
CA PRO A 36 2.75 -11.16 -7.99
C PRO A 36 1.67 -10.68 -7.02
N ASN A 37 0.40 -10.81 -7.43
CA ASN A 37 -0.78 -10.30 -6.71
C ASN A 37 -0.95 -8.78 -6.69
N SER A 38 -0.24 -8.04 -7.52
CA SER A 38 -0.48 -6.61 -7.77
C SER A 38 -0.91 -6.37 -9.22
N VAL A 39 -1.68 -5.31 -9.43
CA VAL A 39 -2.14 -4.86 -10.74
C VAL A 39 -1.79 -3.40 -10.92
N LEU A 40 -1.54 -2.99 -12.16
CA LEU A 40 -1.20 -1.60 -12.47
C LEU A 40 -2.47 -0.74 -12.48
N GLY A 41 -2.58 0.16 -11.51
CA GLY A 41 -3.62 1.18 -11.41
C GLY A 41 -3.07 2.57 -11.73
N VAL A 42 -3.92 3.59 -11.63
CA VAL A 42 -3.59 4.98 -12.01
C VAL A 42 -2.36 5.56 -11.27
N ASP A 43 -2.17 5.13 -10.02
CA ASP A 43 -1.07 5.55 -9.15
C ASP A 43 0.14 4.59 -9.18
N GLY A 44 0.13 3.58 -10.06
CA GLY A 44 1.14 2.52 -10.14
C GLY A 44 0.62 1.17 -9.64
N CYS A 45 1.52 0.30 -9.18
CA CYS A 45 1.13 -1.04 -8.74
C CYS A 45 0.37 -0.99 -7.41
N VAL A 46 -0.82 -1.61 -7.41
CA VAL A 46 -1.67 -1.78 -6.23
C VAL A 46 -1.99 -3.25 -6.04
N HIS A 47 -2.09 -3.72 -4.80
CA HIS A 47 -2.43 -5.11 -4.52
C HIS A 47 -3.82 -5.41 -5.09
N ARG A 48 -3.95 -6.55 -5.77
CA ARG A 48 -5.16 -6.96 -6.50
C ARG A 48 -6.40 -6.92 -5.62
N ALA A 49 -6.26 -7.32 -4.36
CA ALA A 49 -7.37 -7.32 -3.40
C ALA A 49 -7.94 -5.92 -3.10
N LEU A 50 -7.14 -4.85 -3.28
CA LEU A 50 -7.59 -3.46 -3.16
C LEU A 50 -8.12 -2.90 -4.48
N ALA A 51 -7.62 -3.38 -5.61
CA ALA A 51 -7.93 -2.81 -6.92
C ALA A 51 -9.20 -3.38 -7.54
N LEU A 52 -9.49 -4.65 -7.26
CA LEU A 52 -10.59 -5.38 -7.89
C LEU A 52 -11.48 -6.04 -6.85
N PRO A 53 -12.80 -6.00 -7.05
CA PRO A 53 -13.70 -6.79 -6.24
C PRO A 53 -13.48 -8.28 -6.47
N GLU A 54 -13.61 -9.07 -5.41
CA GLU A 54 -13.50 -10.52 -5.46
C GLU A 54 -14.81 -11.16 -5.02
N SER A 55 -15.17 -12.25 -5.71
CA SER A 55 -16.35 -13.04 -5.39
C SER A 55 -16.25 -13.62 -3.98
N GLY A 56 -17.26 -13.37 -3.15
CA GLY A 56 -17.37 -13.94 -1.81
C GLY A 56 -17.92 -12.99 -0.75
N SER A 57 -17.56 -13.24 0.50
CA SER A 57 -17.99 -12.47 1.67
C SER A 57 -16.82 -12.18 2.61
N CYS A 58 -16.98 -11.16 3.45
CA CYS A 58 -15.95 -10.79 4.43
C CYS A 58 -15.81 -11.78 5.59
N ALA A 59 -16.62 -12.84 5.65
CA ALA A 59 -16.50 -13.87 6.68
C ALA A 59 -15.19 -14.66 6.57
N HIS A 60 -14.68 -14.86 5.33
CA HIS A 60 -13.48 -15.67 5.08
C HIS A 60 -12.36 -14.90 4.37
N ARG A 61 -12.61 -13.66 3.93
CA ARG A 61 -11.62 -12.86 3.22
C ARG A 61 -10.70 -12.15 4.21
N ARG A 62 -9.39 -12.36 4.06
CA ARG A 62 -8.34 -11.63 4.78
C ARG A 62 -7.74 -10.57 3.86
N CYS A 63 -7.63 -9.36 4.37
CA CYS A 63 -7.02 -8.24 3.67
C CYS A 63 -5.61 -8.00 4.20
N ASP A 64 -4.70 -7.64 3.30
CA ASP A 64 -3.30 -7.39 3.63
C ASP A 64 -3.04 -5.92 4.02
N PHE A 65 -1.85 -5.68 4.58
CA PHE A 65 -1.32 -4.36 4.86
C PHE A 65 -2.21 -3.48 5.76
N GLY A 66 -3.10 -4.05 6.57
CA GLY A 66 -4.00 -3.30 7.44
C GLY A 66 -5.28 -2.79 6.76
N ALA A 67 -5.58 -3.25 5.53
CA ALA A 67 -6.88 -3.04 4.90
C ALA A 67 -8.00 -3.81 5.63
N THR A 68 -9.23 -3.32 5.47
CA THR A 68 -10.44 -3.94 6.00
C THR A 68 -11.32 -4.43 4.85
N CYS A 69 -11.92 -5.61 5.00
CA CYS A 69 -12.84 -6.14 4.00
C CYS A 69 -14.16 -5.35 4.06
N ARG A 70 -14.61 -4.89 2.90
CA ARG A 70 -15.91 -4.24 2.70
C ARG A 70 -16.69 -5.02 1.64
N GLN A 71 -17.92 -5.39 1.95
CA GLN A 71 -18.79 -6.09 1.00
C GLN A 71 -19.42 -5.07 0.04
N THR A 72 -19.21 -5.23 -1.27
CA THR A 72 -19.76 -4.35 -2.32
C THR A 72 -21.13 -4.84 -2.80
N SER A 73 -21.34 -6.17 -2.79
CA SER A 73 -22.63 -6.82 -3.05
C SER A 73 -22.74 -8.13 -2.28
N ALA A 74 -23.90 -8.82 -2.34
CA ALA A 74 -24.12 -10.06 -1.59
C ALA A 74 -23.02 -11.13 -1.78
N ASN A 75 -22.37 -11.16 -2.94
CA ASN A 75 -21.31 -12.11 -3.27
C ASN A 75 -20.05 -11.40 -3.79
N GLU A 76 -19.82 -10.15 -3.42
CA GLU A 76 -18.66 -9.41 -3.87
C GLU A 76 -18.08 -8.58 -2.73
N THR A 77 -16.76 -8.57 -2.61
CA THR A 77 -16.05 -7.85 -1.58
C THR A 77 -14.87 -7.09 -2.14
N LEU A 78 -14.48 -6.02 -1.47
CA LEU A 78 -13.26 -5.26 -1.74
C LEU A 78 -12.48 -5.04 -0.43
N CYS A 79 -11.17 -5.21 -0.46
CA CYS A 79 -10.33 -4.75 0.65
C CYS A 79 -10.11 -3.25 0.48
N VAL A 80 -10.31 -2.47 1.54
CA VAL A 80 -10.17 -1.01 1.50
C VAL A 80 -9.31 -0.51 2.65
N CYS A 81 -8.54 0.55 2.41
CA CYS A 81 -7.88 1.26 3.50
C CYS A 81 -8.92 2.03 4.31
N ALA A 82 -8.67 2.19 5.62
CA ALA A 82 -9.50 3.06 6.44
C ALA A 82 -9.40 4.50 5.90
N GLU A 83 -10.54 5.10 5.56
CA GLU A 83 -10.57 6.51 5.11
C GLU A 83 -10.38 7.45 6.29
N LYS A 84 -11.12 7.17 7.37
CA LYS A 84 -11.07 7.89 8.64
C LYS A 84 -10.68 6.93 9.76
N CYS A 85 -10.03 7.48 10.77
CA CYS A 85 -9.70 6.78 12.00
C CYS A 85 -10.35 7.54 13.14
N ASP A 86 -11.30 6.89 13.82
CA ASP A 86 -12.00 7.38 15.01
C ASP A 86 -11.40 6.71 16.25
N ASP A 87 -10.09 6.78 16.39
CA ASP A 87 -9.45 6.45 17.66
C ASP A 87 -9.42 7.76 18.44
N GLY A 88 -10.24 7.85 19.48
CA GLY A 88 -10.36 9.07 20.29
C GLY A 88 -9.00 9.60 20.77
N GLU A 89 -8.97 10.84 21.22
CA GLU A 89 -7.75 11.61 21.55
C GLU A 89 -6.78 10.90 22.51
N GLU A 90 -7.23 9.91 23.30
CA GLU A 90 -6.42 9.12 24.23
C GLU A 90 -5.82 7.83 23.64
N ALA A 91 -5.92 7.62 22.32
CA ALA A 91 -5.34 6.44 21.69
C ALA A 91 -3.83 6.32 21.95
N PRO A 92 -3.33 5.12 22.28
CA PRO A 92 -1.91 4.93 22.53
C PRO A 92 -1.11 5.15 21.25
N ARG A 93 -0.09 6.00 21.32
CA ARG A 93 0.87 6.17 20.23
C ARG A 93 1.58 4.86 19.93
N VAL A 94 1.81 4.59 18.64
CA VAL A 94 2.47 3.38 18.15
C VAL A 94 3.67 3.76 17.29
N CYS A 95 4.79 3.04 17.48
CA CYS A 95 5.93 3.13 16.58
C CYS A 95 5.82 2.04 15.52
N ALA A 96 6.26 2.36 14.31
CA ALA A 96 6.14 1.55 13.12
C ALA A 96 7.50 0.98 12.69
N SER A 97 7.53 -0.22 12.11
CA SER A 97 8.75 -0.92 11.67
C SER A 97 9.57 -0.19 10.61
N ASP A 98 9.01 0.85 9.99
CA ASP A 98 9.71 1.72 9.04
C ASP A 98 10.27 3.00 9.69
N GLY A 99 10.32 3.04 11.03
CA GLY A 99 10.88 4.15 11.79
C GLY A 99 9.90 5.31 12.03
N THR A 100 8.68 5.24 11.49
CA THR A 100 7.66 6.27 11.71
C THR A 100 6.92 6.07 13.03
N THR A 101 6.26 7.12 13.52
CA THR A 101 5.41 7.06 14.72
C THR A 101 4.02 7.56 14.37
N HIS A 102 3.00 6.82 14.77
CA HIS A 102 1.60 7.16 14.53
C HIS A 102 0.87 7.45 15.84
N ALA A 103 -0.13 8.32 15.77
CA ALA A 103 -0.92 8.67 16.95
C ALA A 103 -1.81 7.52 17.43
N SER A 104 -2.13 6.54 16.58
CA SER A 104 -2.98 5.40 16.91
C SER A 104 -2.68 4.16 16.05
N GLU A 105 -3.23 3.01 16.46
CA GLU A 105 -3.15 1.76 15.70
C GLU A 105 -3.89 1.84 14.35
N CYS A 106 -5.06 2.51 14.26
CA CYS A 106 -5.72 2.68 12.95
C CYS A 106 -4.86 3.49 12.01
N LEU A 107 -4.21 4.56 12.49
CA LEU A 107 -3.35 5.39 11.66
C LEU A 107 -2.13 4.61 11.13
N LEU A 108 -1.56 3.73 11.97
CA LEU A 108 -0.52 2.78 11.53
C LEU A 108 -1.03 1.82 10.45
N ARG A 109 -2.19 1.19 10.66
CA ARG A 109 -2.79 0.26 9.68
C ARG A 109 -3.13 0.96 8.37
N ARG A 110 -3.69 2.17 8.43
CA ARG A 110 -3.99 3.00 7.26
C ARG A 110 -2.71 3.37 6.50
N HIS A 111 -1.65 3.73 7.22
CA HIS A 111 -0.35 4.02 6.62
C HIS A 111 0.25 2.80 5.91
N SER A 112 0.27 1.64 6.59
CA SER A 112 0.68 0.36 5.99
C SER A 112 -0.12 0.05 4.73
N CYS A 113 -1.44 0.29 4.76
CA CYS A 113 -2.34 -0.03 3.66
C CYS A 113 -2.07 0.85 2.45
N ARG A 114 -1.97 2.18 2.65
CA ARG A 114 -1.69 3.12 1.56
C ARG A 114 -0.33 2.92 0.92
N LEU A 115 0.66 2.47 1.69
CA LEU A 115 1.99 2.12 1.18
C LEU A 115 2.04 0.76 0.48
N GLN A 116 1.00 -0.06 0.56
CA GLN A 116 1.00 -1.44 0.05
C GLN A 116 2.21 -2.24 0.53
N ARG A 117 2.61 -2.01 1.79
CA ARG A 117 3.79 -2.58 2.42
C ARG A 117 3.46 -2.97 3.84
N LYS A 118 4.00 -4.11 4.29
CA LYS A 118 3.83 -4.56 5.68
C LYS A 118 4.63 -3.66 6.62
N VAL A 119 3.94 -2.73 7.27
CA VAL A 119 4.49 -1.87 8.30
C VAL A 119 3.90 -2.33 9.62
N ALA A 120 4.72 -3.01 10.44
CA ALA A 120 4.28 -3.61 11.68
C ALA A 120 4.48 -2.65 12.84
N ARG A 121 3.67 -2.81 13.90
CA ARG A 121 3.94 -2.16 15.17
C ARG A 121 5.28 -2.64 15.72
N GLN A 122 6.10 -1.71 16.18
CA GLN A 122 7.37 -1.97 16.85
C GLN A 122 7.43 -1.27 18.22
N GLN A 123 8.39 -1.69 19.05
CA GLN A 123 8.66 -1.03 20.33
C GLN A 123 9.16 0.39 20.07
N CYS A 124 8.53 1.39 20.68
CA CYS A 124 9.06 2.75 20.65
C CYS A 124 10.38 2.80 21.42
N LEU A 125 11.47 3.14 20.72
CA LEU A 125 12.73 3.42 21.37
C LEU A 125 12.56 4.69 22.19
N ARG A 126 12.73 4.58 23.51
CA ARG A 126 12.91 5.77 24.34
C ARG A 126 14.24 6.36 23.92
N ARG A 127 14.24 7.62 23.46
CA ARG A 127 15.49 8.38 23.40
C ARG A 127 16.00 8.43 24.83
N THR A 128 16.91 7.54 25.21
CA THR A 128 17.81 7.82 26.31
C THR A 128 18.50 9.10 25.90
N GLN A 129 18.27 10.17 26.66
CA GLN A 129 19.06 11.38 26.50
C GLN A 129 20.52 10.92 26.56
N ASP A 130 21.24 11.10 25.46
CA ASP A 130 22.70 11.17 25.48
C ASP A 130 23.04 12.25 26.51
N ASN A 131 23.36 11.81 27.72
CA ASN A 131 23.96 12.63 28.76
C ASN A 131 25.22 13.24 28.13
N HIS A 132 25.23 14.56 28.01
CA HIS A 132 26.45 15.34 27.77
C HIS A 132 27.47 15.05 28.88
#